data_AF-A0A316BBN7-F1
#
_entry.id   AF-A0A316BBN7-F1
#
_cell.length_a   1.000
_cell.length_b   1.000
_cell.length_c   1.000
_cell.angle_alpha   90.00
_cell.angle_beta   90.00
_cell.angle_gamma   90.00
#
_symmetry.space_group_name_H-M   'P 1'
#
loop_
_entity.id
_entity.type
_entity.pdbx_description
1 polymer ?
#
loop_
_entity_poly.entity_id
_entity_poly.type
_entity_poly.pdbx_seq_one_letter_code
_entity_poly.pdbx_strand_id
1 'polypeptide(L)'
;MLFNFDMIQKVYAKMPARVDGARKLLGRPLTLAEKILYTHLINGAESKQYVRGTDFAEFHPDRVAMQDATAQMALLQFTTAGKSKVAVPSSIHCDHLIIAKEGVEIANKY
;
A
#
# COMPACT_ATOMS: atom_id res chain seq x y z
N MET A 1 16.76 -7.91 -6.79
CA MET A 1 15.99 -7.68 -8.04
C MET A 1 14.80 -6.81 -7.69
N LEU A 2 14.58 -5.69 -8.39
CA LEU A 2 13.38 -4.87 -8.15
C LEU A 2 12.16 -5.67 -8.59
N PHE A 3 11.48 -6.30 -7.64
CA PHE A 3 10.18 -6.91 -7.89
C PHE A 3 9.24 -5.81 -8.40
N ASN A 4 8.52 -6.08 -9.50
CA ASN A 4 7.45 -5.23 -10.03
C ASN A 4 7.83 -3.89 -10.70
N PHE A 5 8.94 -3.82 -11.43
CA PHE A 5 9.28 -2.64 -12.24
C PHE A 5 8.13 -2.19 -13.16
N ASP A 6 7.49 -3.12 -13.87
CA ASP A 6 6.38 -2.81 -14.80
C ASP A 6 5.18 -2.16 -14.10
N MET A 7 4.86 -2.60 -12.88
CA MET A 7 3.77 -2.01 -12.08
C MET A 7 4.13 -0.58 -11.68
N ILE A 8 5.35 -0.37 -11.17
CA ILE A 8 5.86 0.94 -10.75
C ILE A 8 5.84 1.91 -11.95
N GLN A 9 6.34 1.47 -13.10
CA GLN A 9 6.36 2.26 -14.32
C GLN A 9 4.94 2.66 -14.76
N LYS A 10 3.98 1.73 -14.69
CA LYS A 10 2.57 2.02 -15.03
C LYS A 10 1.94 3.05 -14.08
N VAL A 11 2.21 2.99 -12.78
CA VAL A 11 1.69 3.95 -11.80
C VAL A 11 2.24 5.35 -12.09
N TYR A 12 3.56 5.48 -12.22
CA TYR A 12 4.18 6.77 -12.50
C TYR A 12 3.82 7.34 -13.87
N ALA A 13 3.60 6.50 -14.88
CA ALA A 13 3.11 6.95 -16.19
C ALA A 13 1.71 7.57 -16.12
N LYS A 14 0.83 7.08 -15.23
CA LYS A 14 -0.54 7.58 -15.05
C LYS A 14 -0.63 8.77 -14.09
N MET A 15 0.34 8.91 -13.19
CA MET A 15 0.32 9.88 -12.10
C MET A 15 0.14 11.35 -12.55
N PRO A 16 0.83 11.86 -13.61
CA PRO A 16 0.65 13.25 -14.03
C PRO A 16 -0.80 13.59 -14.39
N ALA A 17 -1.45 12.76 -15.20
CA ALA A 17 -2.83 12.97 -15.63
C ALA A 17 -3.81 12.95 -14.44
N ARG A 18 -3.63 12.00 -13.51
CA ARG A 18 -4.46 11.91 -12.29
C ARG A 18 -4.27 13.11 -11.38
N VAL A 19 -3.03 13.55 -11.16
CA VAL A 19 -2.71 14.71 -10.32
C VAL A 19 -3.27 16.00 -10.92
N ASP A 20 -3.16 16.19 -12.23
CA ASP A 20 -3.71 17.38 -12.89
C ASP A 20 -5.24 17.36 -12.89
N GLY A 21 -5.87 16.20 -13.07
CA GLY A 21 -7.31 16.03 -12.90
C GLY A 21 -7.77 16.42 -11.50
N ALA A 22 -7.12 15.89 -10.46
CA ALA A 22 -7.44 16.22 -9.08
C ALA A 22 -7.20 17.70 -8.75
N ARG A 23 -6.13 18.31 -9.28
CA ARG A 23 -5.84 19.75 -9.09
C ARG A 23 -6.93 20.62 -9.71
N LYS A 24 -7.37 20.29 -10.93
CA LYS A 24 -8.48 20.99 -11.60
C LYS A 24 -9.78 20.82 -10.82
N LEU A 25 -10.08 19.60 -10.39
CA LEU A 25 -11.29 19.29 -9.65
C LEU A 25 -11.36 20.06 -8.33
N LEU A 26 -10.26 20.13 -7.58
CA LEU A 26 -10.23 20.76 -6.25
C LEU A 26 -9.97 22.28 -6.30
N GLY A 27 -9.51 22.82 -7.43
CA GLY A 27 -9.26 24.26 -7.60
C GLY A 27 -8.16 24.84 -6.71
N ARG A 28 -7.26 24.00 -6.17
CA ARG A 28 -6.17 24.42 -5.27
C ARG A 28 -4.92 23.55 -5.41
N PRO A 29 -3.76 23.99 -4.90
CA PRO A 29 -2.58 23.14 -4.78
C PRO A 29 -2.87 21.87 -3.95
N LEU A 30 -2.19 20.77 -4.33
CA LEU A 30 -2.31 19.47 -3.67
C LEU A 30 -1.07 19.17 -2.83
N THR A 31 -1.30 18.61 -1.64
CA THR A 31 -0.21 18.03 -0.84
C THR A 31 0.34 16.77 -1.50
N LEU A 32 1.52 16.30 -1.06
CA LEU A 32 2.06 15.03 -1.55
C LEU A 32 1.12 13.85 -1.28
N ALA A 33 0.54 13.79 -0.08
CA ALA A 33 -0.42 12.76 0.29
C ALA A 33 -1.64 12.78 -0.64
N GLU A 34 -2.19 13.97 -0.96
CA GLU A 34 -3.31 14.08 -1.90
C GLU A 34 -2.92 13.60 -3.30
N LYS A 35 -1.73 13.96 -3.80
CA LYS A 35 -1.26 13.49 -5.11
C LYS A 35 -1.20 11.96 -5.15
N ILE A 36 -0.68 11.33 -4.09
CA ILE A 36 -0.59 9.86 -4.00
C ILE A 36 -2.00 9.26 -3.92
N LEU A 37 -2.85 9.73 -3.00
CA LEU A 37 -4.19 9.17 -2.79
C LEU A 37 -5.09 9.32 -4.03
N TYR A 38 -5.15 10.51 -4.65
CA TYR A 38 -5.94 10.71 -5.88
C TYR A 38 -5.43 9.90 -7.07
N THR A 39 -4.14 9.60 -7.11
CA THR A 39 -3.57 8.72 -8.15
C THR A 39 -4.03 7.28 -7.99
N HIS A 40 -4.26 6.81 -6.76
CA HIS A 40 -4.64 5.42 -6.45
C HIS A 40 -6.13 5.24 -6.22
N LEU A 41 -6.98 6.24 -6.50
CA LEU A 41 -8.43 6.07 -6.49
C LEU A 41 -8.86 4.97 -7.45
N ILE A 42 -9.91 4.23 -7.08
CA ILE A 42 -10.55 3.27 -8.00
C ILE A 42 -11.01 3.96 -9.28
N ASN A 43 -11.11 3.19 -10.37
CA ASN A 43 -11.57 3.75 -11.64
C ASN A 43 -13.02 4.21 -11.51
N GLY A 44 -13.31 5.43 -11.96
CA GLY A 44 -14.62 6.05 -11.87
C GLY A 44 -14.82 6.94 -10.63
N ALA A 45 -13.89 6.93 -9.68
CA ALA A 45 -13.94 7.76 -8.47
C ALA A 45 -13.25 9.12 -8.63
N GLU A 46 -12.69 9.43 -9.80
CA GLU A 46 -11.81 10.59 -10.01
C GLU A 46 -12.57 11.93 -10.09
N SER A 47 -13.88 11.90 -10.28
CA SER A 47 -14.74 13.08 -10.41
C SER A 47 -15.34 13.57 -9.08
N LYS A 48 -15.19 12.80 -7.99
CA LYS A 48 -15.68 13.17 -6.67
C LYS A 48 -14.64 14.02 -5.91
N GLN A 49 -15.09 15.13 -5.33
CA GLN A 49 -14.32 15.84 -4.31
C GLN A 49 -14.51 15.16 -2.96
N TYR A 50 -13.40 14.81 -2.31
CA TYR A 50 -13.41 14.17 -0.99
C TYR A 50 -13.13 15.18 0.13
N VAL A 51 -14.03 15.24 1.11
CA VAL A 51 -13.88 16.03 2.34
C VAL A 51 -13.02 15.25 3.33
N ARG A 52 -11.92 15.87 3.75
CA ARG A 52 -10.95 15.28 4.68
C ARG A 52 -11.62 14.97 6.03
N GLY A 53 -11.38 13.76 6.54
CA GLY A 53 -11.91 13.33 7.85
C GLY A 53 -13.42 13.06 7.87
N THR A 54 -14.08 13.11 6.71
CA THR A 54 -15.53 12.88 6.58
C THR A 54 -15.84 11.84 5.53
N ASP A 55 -15.33 12.02 4.31
CA ASP A 55 -15.63 11.09 3.22
C ASP A 55 -14.78 9.82 3.30
N PHE A 56 -15.41 8.68 3.02
CA PHE A 56 -14.71 7.44 2.73
C PHE A 56 -14.29 7.42 1.26
N ALA A 57 -13.02 7.11 1.02
CA ALA A 57 -12.44 7.01 -0.31
C ALA A 57 -11.93 5.59 -0.55
N GLU A 58 -12.20 5.06 -1.73
CA GLU A 58 -11.78 3.73 -2.13
C GLU A 58 -10.54 3.81 -3.01
N PHE A 59 -9.55 3.00 -2.69
CA PHE A 59 -8.25 2.99 -3.35
C PHE A 59 -7.92 1.60 -3.90
N HIS A 60 -6.99 1.57 -4.86
CA HIS A 60 -6.27 0.37 -5.26
C HIS A 60 -4.85 0.41 -4.67
N PRO A 61 -4.60 -0.21 -3.50
CA PRO A 61 -3.25 -0.37 -2.99
C PRO A 61 -2.40 -1.23 -3.93
N ASP A 62 -1.15 -0.84 -4.15
CA ASP A 62 -0.24 -1.57 -5.04
C ASP A 62 0.29 -2.87 -4.43
N ARG A 63 0.31 -2.98 -3.10
CA ARG A 63 0.80 -4.15 -2.38
C ARG A 63 0.23 -4.24 -0.97
N VAL A 64 0.33 -5.42 -0.37
CA VAL A 64 0.03 -5.67 1.04
C VAL A 64 1.27 -6.19 1.75
N ALA A 65 1.51 -5.73 2.97
CA ALA A 65 2.54 -6.29 3.83
C ALA A 65 1.91 -6.56 5.19
N MET A 66 2.23 -7.73 5.76
CA MET A 66 1.78 -8.15 7.08
C MET A 66 2.98 -8.61 7.90
N GLN A 67 2.82 -8.59 9.21
CA GLN A 67 3.77 -9.16 10.16
C GLN A 67 3.19 -10.42 10.80
N ASP A 68 4.02 -11.34 11.29
CA ASP A 68 3.63 -12.67 11.79
C ASP A 68 2.63 -12.68 12.94
N ALA A 69 2.63 -11.67 13.82
CA ALA A 69 1.64 -11.54 14.89
C ALA A 69 0.21 -11.19 14.38
N THR A 70 0.06 -10.61 13.19
CA THR A 70 -1.26 -10.26 12.59
C THR A 70 -1.58 -11.05 11.33
N ALA A 71 -0.57 -11.53 10.62
CA ALA A 71 -0.71 -12.24 9.36
C ALA A 71 -1.51 -13.55 9.54
N GLN A 72 -1.41 -14.18 10.71
CA GLN A 72 -2.11 -15.44 10.99
C GLN A 72 -3.62 -15.30 10.79
N MET A 73 -4.24 -14.30 11.41
CA MET A 73 -5.68 -14.09 11.31
C MET A 73 -6.10 -13.53 9.95
N ALA A 74 -5.23 -12.74 9.30
CA ALA A 74 -5.47 -12.25 7.95
C ALA A 74 -5.49 -13.41 6.93
N LEU A 75 -4.56 -14.38 7.05
CA LEU A 75 -4.52 -15.57 6.19
C LEU A 75 -5.72 -16.49 6.42
N LEU A 76 -6.15 -16.66 7.67
CA LEU A 76 -7.36 -17.44 7.99
C LEU A 76 -8.59 -16.84 7.30
N GLN A 77 -8.81 -15.53 7.43
CA GLN A 77 -9.91 -14.84 6.75
C GLN A 77 -9.78 -14.88 5.22
N PHE A 78 -8.55 -14.77 4.69
CA PHE A 78 -8.32 -14.88 3.26
C PHE A 78 -8.69 -16.28 2.72
N THR A 79 -8.37 -17.33 3.50
CA THR A 79 -8.70 -18.72 3.16
C THR A 79 -10.21 -18.95 3.19
N THR A 80 -10.92 -18.42 4.19
CA THR A 80 -12.38 -18.54 4.27
C THR A 80 -13.13 -17.70 3.23
N ALA A 81 -12.50 -16.65 2.68
CA ALA A 81 -13.07 -15.86 1.59
C ALA A 81 -13.12 -16.61 0.23
N GLY A 82 -12.59 -17.84 0.16
CA GLY A 82 -12.67 -18.69 -1.04
C GLY A 82 -11.82 -18.19 -2.21
N LYS A 83 -10.80 -17.35 -1.97
CA LYS A 83 -9.89 -16.85 -3.01
C LYS A 83 -8.72 -17.83 -3.18
N SER A 84 -8.43 -18.20 -4.43
CA SER A 84 -7.34 -19.15 -4.74
C SER A 84 -5.94 -18.50 -4.73
N LYS A 85 -5.85 -17.17 -4.86
CA LYS A 85 -4.59 -16.42 -4.85
C LYS A 85 -4.80 -14.95 -4.49
N VAL A 86 -3.75 -14.31 -3.99
CA VAL A 86 -3.72 -12.86 -3.73
C VAL A 86 -3.88 -12.05 -5.02
N ALA A 87 -4.53 -10.89 -4.93
CA ALA A 87 -4.78 -10.01 -6.08
C ALA A 87 -3.61 -9.06 -6.39
N VAL A 88 -2.83 -8.71 -5.37
CA VAL A 88 -1.66 -7.83 -5.46
C VAL A 88 -0.48 -8.52 -4.76
N PRO A 89 0.78 -8.10 -5.03
CA PRO A 89 1.94 -8.61 -4.31
C PRO A 89 1.76 -8.47 -2.80
N SER A 90 1.93 -9.59 -2.09
CA SER A 90 1.76 -9.65 -0.65
C SER A 90 3.00 -10.28 -0.01
N SER A 91 3.46 -9.73 1.11
CA SER A 91 4.54 -10.30 1.93
C SER A 91 4.11 -10.48 3.38
N ILE A 92 4.66 -11.51 4.02
CA ILE A 92 4.61 -11.70 5.47
C ILE A 92 6.04 -11.61 5.99
N HIS A 93 6.22 -10.81 7.03
CA HIS A 93 7.49 -10.62 7.71
C HIS A 93 7.40 -11.32 9.07
N CYS A 94 8.33 -12.23 9.36
CA CYS A 94 8.37 -12.98 10.62
C CYS A 94 9.33 -12.33 11.59
N ASP A 95 8.86 -11.30 12.29
CA ASP A 95 9.69 -10.39 13.09
C ASP A 95 9.16 -10.16 14.52
N HIS A 96 7.93 -10.56 14.87
CA HIS A 96 7.34 -10.27 16.19
C HIS A 96 7.44 -11.42 17.18
N LEU A 97 7.46 -12.68 16.72
CA LEU A 97 7.29 -13.84 17.61
C LEU A 97 8.59 -14.51 18.05
N ILE A 98 9.74 -14.02 17.57
CA ILE A 98 11.06 -14.51 18.01
C ILE A 98 11.49 -13.70 19.24
N ILE A 99 11.56 -14.36 20.39
CA ILE A 99 11.97 -13.74 21.65
C ILE A 99 13.49 -13.78 21.77
N ALA A 100 14.11 -12.63 22.03
CA ALA A 100 15.52 -12.56 22.37
C ALA A 100 15.78 -13.21 23.75
N LYS A 101 16.69 -14.19 23.80
CA LYS A 101 17.13 -14.82 25.06
C LYS A 101 18.61 -14.57 25.31
N GLU A 102 19.44 -14.93 24.35
CA GLU A 102 20.88 -14.67 24.32
C GLU A 102 21.23 -14.08 22.95
N GLY A 103 21.98 -12.99 22.94
CA GLY A 103 22.52 -12.42 21.70
C GLY A 103 23.79 -13.15 21.27
N VAL A 104 24.16 -13.05 20.00
CA VAL A 104 25.50 -13.48 19.54
C VAL A 104 26.56 -12.58 20.18
N GLU A 105 27.64 -13.17 20.71
CA GLU A 105 28.85 -12.41 21.03
C GLU A 105 29.37 -11.76 19.76
N ILE A 106 29.18 -10.45 19.64
CA ILE A 106 29.81 -9.65 18.61
C ILE A 106 31.26 -9.52 19.05
N ALA A 107 32.16 -10.33 18.48
CA ALA A 107 33.58 -10.12 18.66
C ALA A 107 33.90 -8.69 18.20
N ASN A 108 34.16 -7.80 19.17
CA ASN A 108 34.59 -6.43 18.93
C ASN A 108 35.91 -6.51 18.17
N LYS A 109 35.81 -6.40 16.84
CA LYS A 109 36.95 -6.30 15.94
C LYS A 109 37.20 -4.83 15.68
N TYR A 110 37.77 -4.17 16.68
CA TYR A 110 38.53 -2.94 16.53
C TYR A 110 39.96 -3.22 16.99
#